data_AF-A0AAN6W263-F1
#
_entry.id   AF-A0AAN6W263-F1
#
_cell.length_a   1.000
_cell.length_b   1.000
_cell.length_c   1.000
_cell.angle_alpha   90.00
_cell.angle_beta   90.00
_cell.angle_gamma   90.00
#
_symmetry.space_group_name_H-M   'P 1'
#
loop_
_entity.id
_entity.type
_entity.pdbx_description
1 polymer ?
#
loop_
_entity_poly.entity_id
_entity_poly.type
_entity_poly.pdbx_seq_one_letter_code
_entity_poly.pdbx_strand_id
1 'polypeptide(L)'
;MDVSDVSPQLEKLDLDLDTLQEVLQPLLSDVGDVSSKMPLLDKAKLYVLVCYAIESLIFSSLRLNGVDAKNHPVFTELTRVKQYFEKIQKLETPPAERENTVNTEAVARFVRNDLADNKDIKNKLTELIAREKAKVEAKAAAAAADKKRLAEEPTPEVRPEEVGNKLPKRQKRDGSKKKK
;
A
#
# COMPACT_ATOMS: atom_id res chain seq x y z
N MET A 1 -15.26 -46.87 -18.31
CA MET A 1 -14.89 -45.46 -18.14
C MET A 1 -13.72 -45.24 -19.05
N ASP A 2 -13.91 -44.44 -20.10
CA ASP A 2 -12.85 -44.15 -21.07
C ASP A 2 -11.72 -43.44 -20.32
N VAL A 3 -10.55 -44.06 -20.24
CA VAL A 3 -9.39 -43.47 -19.57
C VAL A 3 -8.97 -42.35 -20.49
N SER A 4 -9.24 -41.11 -20.08
CA SER A 4 -8.83 -39.92 -20.82
C SER A 4 -7.34 -40.06 -21.13
N ASP A 5 -6.97 -39.96 -22.40
CA ASP A 5 -5.56 -39.99 -22.79
C ASP A 5 -4.83 -38.86 -22.06
N VAL A 6 -3.92 -39.23 -21.15
CA VAL A 6 -3.15 -38.31 -20.32
C VAL A 6 -1.78 -37.97 -20.93
N SER A 7 -1.44 -38.61 -22.05
CA SER A 7 -0.17 -38.40 -22.75
C SER A 7 0.11 -36.92 -23.06
N PRO A 8 -0.85 -36.12 -23.59
CA PRO A 8 -0.55 -34.71 -23.91
C PRO A 8 -0.29 -33.85 -22.66
N GLN A 9 -0.92 -34.16 -21.51
CA GLN A 9 -0.65 -33.48 -20.24
C GLN A 9 0.73 -33.84 -19.70
N LEU A 10 1.18 -35.09 -19.91
CA LEU A 10 2.49 -35.54 -19.49
C LEU A 10 3.60 -34.92 -20.33
N GLU A 11 3.44 -34.89 -21.65
CA GLU A 11 4.36 -34.18 -22.56
C GLU A 11 4.46 -32.70 -22.20
N LYS A 12 3.32 -32.07 -21.93
CA LYS A 12 3.31 -30.66 -21.47
C LYS A 12 4.05 -30.50 -20.14
N LEU A 13 3.84 -31.40 -19.18
CA LEU A 13 4.51 -31.34 -17.89
C LEU A 13 6.02 -31.47 -18.04
N ASP A 14 6.49 -32.35 -18.92
CA ASP A 14 7.90 -32.54 -19.23
C ASP A 14 8.54 -31.23 -19.77
N LEU A 15 7.89 -30.61 -20.76
CA LEU A 15 8.31 -29.32 -21.31
C LEU A 15 8.29 -28.18 -20.26
N ASP A 16 7.25 -28.16 -19.41
CA ASP A 16 7.15 -27.17 -18.32
C ASP A 16 8.31 -27.36 -17.31
N LEU A 17 8.72 -28.60 -17.02
CA LEU A 17 9.83 -28.92 -16.12
C LEU A 17 11.19 -28.54 -16.72
N ASP A 18 11.42 -28.82 -18.00
CA ASP A 18 12.63 -28.40 -18.71
C ASP A 18 12.79 -26.88 -18.70
N THR A 19 11.71 -26.16 -19.02
CA THR A 19 11.66 -24.69 -18.98
C THR A 19 11.95 -24.18 -17.57
N LEU A 20 11.35 -24.79 -16.56
CA LEU A 20 11.56 -24.40 -15.16
C LEU A 20 13.01 -24.61 -14.74
N GLN A 21 13.62 -25.73 -15.13
CA GLN A 21 15.02 -26.04 -14.83
C GLN A 21 15.95 -24.99 -15.46
N GLU A 22 15.71 -24.62 -16.72
CA GLU A 22 16.49 -23.58 -17.41
C GLU A 22 16.41 -22.22 -16.67
N VAL A 23 15.21 -21.81 -16.26
CA VAL A 23 14.97 -20.53 -15.56
C VAL A 23 15.57 -20.53 -14.15
N LEU A 24 15.53 -21.66 -13.44
CA LEU A 24 16.05 -21.78 -12.08
C LEU A 24 17.57 -21.99 -12.03
N GLN A 25 18.19 -22.53 -13.07
CA GLN A 25 19.62 -22.80 -13.14
C GLN A 25 20.52 -21.63 -12.65
N PRO A 26 20.33 -20.38 -13.10
CA PRO A 26 21.15 -19.26 -12.62
C PRO A 26 20.93 -18.95 -11.13
N LEU A 27 19.74 -19.21 -10.60
CA LEU A 27 19.40 -18.98 -9.19
C LEU A 27 19.94 -20.08 -8.27
N LEU A 28 20.05 -21.33 -8.74
CA LEU A 28 20.49 -22.47 -7.92
C LEU A 28 21.96 -22.41 -7.49
N SER A 29 22.79 -21.71 -8.24
CA SER A 29 24.23 -21.61 -7.95
C SER A 29 24.54 -20.65 -6.79
N ASP A 30 23.86 -19.51 -6.70
CA ASP A 30 24.18 -18.51 -5.69
C ASP A 30 23.08 -17.46 -5.40
N VAL A 31 21.96 -17.91 -4.83
CA VAL A 31 20.91 -16.98 -4.33
C VAL A 31 21.50 -15.96 -3.35
N GLY A 32 22.50 -16.36 -2.56
CA GLY A 32 23.15 -15.52 -1.55
C GLY A 32 23.84 -14.30 -2.17
N ASP A 33 24.71 -14.53 -3.14
CA ASP A 33 25.46 -13.47 -3.83
C ASP A 33 24.59 -12.59 -4.72
N VAL A 34 23.53 -13.15 -5.32
CA VAL A 34 22.56 -12.35 -6.06
C VAL A 34 21.81 -11.44 -5.08
N SER A 35 21.37 -11.97 -3.94
CA SER A 35 20.60 -11.23 -2.94
C SER A 35 21.42 -10.15 -2.21
N SER A 36 22.74 -10.33 -2.08
CA SER A 36 23.63 -9.40 -1.37
C SER A 36 23.83 -8.09 -2.12
N LYS A 37 23.68 -8.11 -3.45
CA LYS A 37 23.81 -6.97 -4.35
C LYS A 37 22.51 -6.18 -4.53
N MET A 38 21.40 -6.67 -3.98
CA MET A 38 20.07 -6.09 -4.14
C MET A 38 19.68 -5.15 -3.00
N PRO A 39 18.86 -4.11 -3.29
CA PRO A 39 18.18 -3.34 -2.25
C PRO A 39 17.32 -4.23 -1.34
N LEU A 40 17.09 -3.78 -0.11
CA LEU A 40 16.41 -4.58 0.92
C LEU A 40 15.03 -5.10 0.48
N LEU A 41 14.24 -4.28 -0.21
CA LEU A 41 12.91 -4.67 -0.68
C LEU A 41 12.97 -5.76 -1.77
N ASP A 42 13.86 -5.60 -2.74
CA ASP A 42 14.04 -6.56 -3.84
C ASP A 42 14.63 -7.88 -3.33
N LYS A 43 15.54 -7.79 -2.36
CA LYS A 43 16.05 -8.95 -1.62
C LYS A 43 14.91 -9.73 -0.95
N ALA A 44 13.98 -9.05 -0.28
CA ALA A 44 12.83 -9.70 0.34
C ALA A 44 11.92 -10.37 -0.69
N LYS A 45 11.64 -9.70 -1.83
CA LYS A 45 10.88 -10.27 -2.94
C LYS A 45 11.53 -11.53 -3.49
N LEU A 46 12.84 -11.50 -3.73
CA LEU A 46 13.60 -12.64 -4.22
C LEU A 46 13.46 -13.86 -3.30
N TYR A 47 13.72 -13.70 -2.00
CA TYR A 47 13.62 -14.81 -1.05
C TYR A 47 12.22 -15.39 -0.93
N VAL A 48 11.19 -14.53 -0.91
CA VAL A 48 9.79 -15.00 -0.85
C VAL A 48 9.40 -15.75 -2.12
N LEU A 49 9.84 -15.29 -3.30
CA LEU A 49 9.64 -15.97 -4.57
C LEU A 49 10.35 -17.33 -4.64
N VAL A 50 11.60 -17.42 -4.16
CA VAL A 50 12.34 -18.68 -4.10
C VAL A 50 11.65 -19.68 -3.17
N CYS A 51 11.21 -19.23 -1.98
CA CYS A 51 10.44 -20.06 -1.05
C CYS A 51 9.13 -20.57 -1.70
N TYR A 52 8.39 -19.67 -2.35
CA TYR A 52 7.18 -20.02 -3.11
C TYR A 52 7.44 -21.08 -4.19
N ALA A 53 8.52 -20.94 -4.96
CA ALA A 53 8.88 -21.89 -6.00
C ALA A 53 9.17 -23.28 -5.43
N ILE A 54 9.97 -23.37 -4.35
CA ILE A 54 10.31 -24.63 -3.69
C ILE A 54 9.04 -25.31 -3.14
N GLU A 55 8.22 -24.57 -2.38
CA GLU A 55 6.99 -25.12 -1.80
C GLU A 55 5.99 -25.55 -2.88
N SER A 56 5.90 -24.81 -3.98
CA SER A 56 5.05 -25.17 -5.13
C SER A 56 5.52 -26.45 -5.81
N LEU A 57 6.83 -26.67 -5.91
CA LEU A 57 7.39 -27.90 -6.47
C LEU A 57 7.15 -29.10 -5.55
N ILE A 58 7.32 -28.92 -4.24
CA ILE A 58 6.99 -29.96 -3.25
C ILE A 58 5.49 -30.29 -3.32
N PHE A 59 4.63 -29.27 -3.37
CA PHE A 59 3.19 -29.45 -3.51
C PHE A 59 2.83 -30.24 -4.78
N SER A 60 3.42 -29.90 -5.92
CA SER A 60 3.22 -30.63 -7.19
C SER A 60 3.72 -32.07 -7.11
N SER A 61 4.91 -32.30 -6.54
CA SER A 61 5.46 -33.65 -6.34
C SER A 61 4.56 -34.52 -5.46
N LEU A 62 4.03 -33.98 -4.36
CA LEU A 62 3.09 -34.71 -3.49
C LEU A 62 1.82 -35.11 -4.24
N ARG A 63 1.28 -34.23 -5.09
CA ARG A 63 0.10 -34.53 -5.91
C ARG A 63 0.37 -35.62 -6.95
N LEU A 64 1.55 -35.62 -7.57
CA LEU A 64 1.96 -36.68 -8.51
C LEU A 64 2.08 -38.04 -7.82
N ASN A 65 2.49 -38.05 -6.55
CA ASN A 65 2.55 -39.25 -5.72
C ASN A 65 1.19 -39.68 -5.12
N GLY A 66 0.09 -39.04 -5.52
CA GLY A 66 -1.25 -39.36 -5.02
C GLY A 66 -1.53 -38.94 -3.57
N VAL A 67 -0.66 -38.12 -2.97
CA VAL A 67 -0.86 -37.58 -1.63
C VAL A 67 -1.82 -36.39 -1.70
N ASP A 68 -2.75 -36.30 -0.73
CA ASP A 68 -3.60 -35.13 -0.58
C ASP A 68 -2.80 -33.93 -0.07
N ALA A 69 -2.23 -33.18 -1.01
CA ALA A 69 -1.39 -32.03 -0.72
C ALA A 69 -2.13 -30.88 -0.03
N LYS A 70 -3.48 -30.84 -0.03
CA LYS A 70 -4.25 -29.79 0.66
C LYS A 70 -4.32 -30.01 2.17
N ASN A 71 -4.37 -31.28 2.59
CA ASN A 71 -4.31 -31.66 3.99
C ASN A 71 -2.88 -31.86 4.48
N HIS A 72 -1.89 -31.75 3.59
CA HIS A 72 -0.47 -31.84 3.92
C HIS A 72 0.07 -30.53 4.53
N PRO A 73 1.05 -30.58 5.46
CA PRO A 73 1.66 -29.39 6.06
C PRO A 73 2.20 -28.35 5.07
N VAL A 74 2.59 -28.77 3.86
CA VAL A 74 3.05 -27.86 2.79
C VAL A 74 2.01 -26.78 2.45
N PHE A 75 0.72 -27.07 2.58
CA PHE A 75 -0.35 -26.09 2.33
C PHE A 75 -0.34 -24.96 3.38
N THR A 76 0.10 -25.27 4.61
CA THR A 76 0.30 -24.28 5.66
C THR A 76 1.47 -23.36 5.32
N GLU A 77 2.57 -23.91 4.80
CA GLU A 77 3.72 -23.10 4.34
C GLU A 77 3.33 -22.22 3.15
N LEU A 78 2.56 -22.72 2.17
CA LEU A 78 2.05 -21.89 1.07
C LEU A 78 1.17 -20.74 1.57
N THR A 79 0.36 -20.98 2.60
CA THR A 79 -0.44 -19.95 3.25
C THR A 79 0.45 -18.90 3.95
N ARG A 80 1.54 -19.35 4.56
CA ARG A 80 2.54 -18.49 5.19
C ARG A 80 3.27 -17.62 4.15
N VAL A 81 3.68 -18.19 3.02
CA VAL A 81 4.28 -17.45 1.89
C VAL A 81 3.33 -16.38 1.36
N LYS A 82 2.03 -16.70 1.22
CA LYS A 82 1.01 -15.71 0.83
C LYS A 82 0.97 -14.52 1.80
N GLN A 83 1.05 -14.76 3.11
CA GLN A 83 1.11 -13.68 4.09
C GLN A 83 2.36 -12.80 3.92
N TYR A 84 3.49 -13.36 3.51
CA TYR A 84 4.69 -12.57 3.22
C TYR A 84 4.56 -11.74 1.93
N PHE A 85 3.91 -12.26 0.89
CA PHE A 85 3.53 -11.44 -0.28
C PHE A 85 2.66 -10.26 0.12
N GLU A 86 1.65 -10.46 0.97
CA GLU A 86 0.80 -9.36 1.46
C GLU A 86 1.59 -8.33 2.28
N LYS A 87 2.57 -8.76 3.08
CA LYS A 87 3.45 -7.84 3.82
C LYS A 87 4.31 -6.99 2.88
N ILE A 88 4.92 -7.62 1.87
CA ILE A 88 5.72 -6.91 0.86
C ILE A 88 4.84 -5.94 0.08
N GLN A 89 3.65 -6.37 -0.34
CA GLN A 89 2.72 -5.51 -1.08
C GLN A 89 2.32 -4.28 -0.26
N LYS A 90 2.01 -4.44 1.03
CA LYS A 90 1.70 -3.30 1.93
C LYS A 90 2.85 -2.32 2.09
N LEU A 91 4.09 -2.78 1.96
CA LEU A 91 5.28 -1.91 2.03
C LEU A 91 5.55 -1.20 0.70
N GLU A 92 5.28 -1.87 -0.42
CA GLU A 92 5.47 -1.32 -1.77
C GLU A 92 4.37 -0.32 -2.14
N THR A 93 3.13 -0.62 -1.77
CA THR A 93 1.98 0.28 -1.91
C THR A 93 1.47 0.60 -0.51
N PRO A 94 2.10 1.56 0.20
CA PRO A 94 1.61 1.96 1.50
C PRO A 94 0.15 2.39 1.35
N PRO A 95 -0.76 1.87 2.19
CA PRO A 95 -2.14 2.31 2.16
C PRO A 95 -2.16 3.83 2.34
N ALA A 96 -3.07 4.50 1.63
CA ALA A 96 -3.24 5.95 1.72
C ALA A 96 -3.16 6.38 3.18
N GLU A 97 -2.36 7.41 3.45
CA GLU A 97 -2.21 7.95 4.80
C GLU A 97 -3.60 8.11 5.41
N ARG A 98 -3.79 7.61 6.64
CA ARG A 98 -5.09 7.70 7.30
C ARG A 98 -5.48 9.17 7.40
N GLU A 99 -6.48 9.59 6.62
CA GLU A 99 -7.01 10.96 6.66
C GLU A 99 -7.59 11.29 8.04
N ASN A 100 -8.06 10.26 8.76
CA ASN A 100 -8.56 10.38 10.12
C ASN A 100 -7.38 10.33 11.11
N THR A 101 -6.84 11.50 11.43
CA THR A 101 -5.99 11.68 12.59
C THR A 101 -6.84 11.85 13.85
N VAL A 102 -6.43 11.22 14.96
CA VAL A 102 -7.13 11.38 16.23
C VAL A 102 -6.93 12.81 16.73
N ASN A 103 -8.02 13.51 17.03
CA ASN A 103 -7.94 14.82 17.68
C ASN A 103 -7.56 14.64 19.16
N THR A 104 -6.25 14.67 19.42
CA THR A 104 -5.61 14.59 20.74
C THR A 104 -6.16 15.62 21.72
N GLU A 105 -6.49 16.81 21.22
CA GLU A 105 -7.06 17.89 22.01
C GLU A 105 -8.49 17.57 22.47
N ALA A 106 -9.33 17.06 21.58
CA ALA A 106 -10.70 16.67 21.91
C ALA A 106 -10.72 15.54 22.95
N VAL A 107 -9.87 14.51 22.76
CA VAL A 107 -9.70 13.42 23.73
C VAL A 107 -9.24 13.97 25.09
N ALA A 108 -8.25 14.86 25.13
CA ALA A 108 -7.78 15.46 26.37
C ALA A 108 -8.87 16.28 27.09
N ARG A 109 -9.77 16.94 26.34
CA ARG A 109 -10.94 17.64 26.92
C ARG A 109 -11.97 16.67 27.51
N PHE A 110 -12.28 15.57 26.80
CA PHE A 110 -13.20 14.55 27.30
C PHE A 110 -12.66 13.91 28.59
N VAL A 111 -11.40 13.46 28.58
CA VAL A 111 -10.75 12.82 29.73
C VAL A 111 -10.63 13.78 30.91
N ARG A 112 -10.34 15.07 30.65
CA ARG A 112 -10.24 16.09 31.72
C ARG A 112 -11.57 16.31 32.46
N ASN A 113 -12.69 16.28 31.74
CA ASN A 113 -14.01 16.45 32.35
C ASN A 113 -14.46 15.19 33.10
N ASP A 114 -14.07 14.01 32.64
CA ASP A 114 -14.42 12.72 33.25
C ASP A 114 -13.65 12.46 34.56
N LEU A 115 -12.35 12.83 34.64
CA LEU A 115 -11.54 12.65 35.85
C LEU A 115 -11.73 13.78 36.88
N ALA A 116 -12.96 13.94 37.39
CA ALA A 116 -13.34 15.04 38.29
C ALA A 116 -12.46 15.17 39.56
N ASP A 117 -11.90 14.08 40.07
CA ASP A 117 -11.34 14.01 41.43
C ASP A 117 -9.81 14.17 41.52
N ASN A 118 -9.08 14.11 40.40
CA ASN A 118 -7.62 14.19 40.42
C ASN A 118 -7.08 15.50 39.82
N LYS A 119 -6.68 16.43 40.70
CA LYS A 119 -6.17 17.77 40.33
C LYS A 119 -4.86 17.71 39.52
N ASP A 120 -3.98 16.77 39.82
CA ASP A 120 -2.68 16.65 39.14
C ASP A 120 -2.84 16.20 37.69
N ILE A 121 -3.78 15.27 37.45
CA ILE A 121 -4.09 14.80 36.10
C ILE A 121 -4.79 15.90 35.29
N LYS A 122 -5.70 16.67 35.91
CA LYS A 122 -6.31 17.84 35.26
C LYS A 122 -5.28 18.85 34.79
N ASN A 123 -4.28 19.18 35.62
CA ASN A 123 -3.21 20.11 35.26
C ASN A 123 -2.39 19.60 34.06
N LYS A 124 -1.99 18.33 34.05
CA LYS A 124 -1.29 17.71 32.91
C LYS A 124 -2.12 17.73 31.62
N LEU A 125 -3.42 17.46 31.71
CA LEU A 125 -4.32 17.51 30.56
C LEU A 125 -4.53 18.95 30.06
N THR A 126 -4.54 19.95 30.96
CA THR A 126 -4.60 21.36 30.56
C THR A 126 -3.37 21.78 29.77
N GLU A 127 -2.19 21.34 30.21
CA GLU A 127 -0.92 21.60 29.54
C GLU A 127 -0.88 20.93 28.16
N LEU A 128 -1.36 19.69 28.06
CA LEU A 128 -1.49 18.98 26.78
C LEU A 128 -2.45 19.70 25.82
N ILE A 129 -3.59 20.18 26.30
CA ILE A 129 -4.54 20.96 25.47
C ILE A 129 -3.87 22.24 24.97
N ALA A 130 -3.15 22.97 25.84
CA ALA A 130 -2.47 24.20 25.45
C ALA A 130 -1.35 23.94 24.43
N ARG A 131 -0.58 22.87 24.62
CA ARG A 131 0.51 22.47 23.72
C ARG A 131 -0.01 22.05 22.34
N GLU A 132 -1.11 21.30 22.28
CA GLU A 132 -1.71 20.91 21.01
C GLU A 132 -2.33 22.10 20.27
N LYS A 133 -2.99 23.03 20.97
CA LYS A 133 -3.46 24.30 20.38
C LYS A 133 -2.31 25.12 19.79
N ALA A 134 -1.22 25.29 20.53
CA ALA A 134 -0.04 26.02 20.05
C ALA A 134 0.59 25.37 18.81
N LYS A 135 0.62 24.03 18.74
CA LYS A 135 1.09 23.31 17.54
C LYS A 135 0.17 23.52 16.34
N VAL A 136 -1.14 23.54 16.54
CA VAL A 136 -2.12 23.79 15.47
C VAL A 136 -2.00 25.23 14.96
N GLU A 137 -1.87 26.21 15.84
CA GLU A 137 -1.66 27.61 15.49
C GLU A 137 -0.35 27.83 14.74
N ALA A 138 0.75 27.20 15.18
CA ALA A 138 2.03 27.24 14.48
C ALA A 138 1.97 26.61 13.08
N LYS A 139 1.29 25.45 12.94
CA LYS A 139 1.07 24.83 11.64
C LYS A 139 0.18 25.67 10.72
N ALA A 140 -0.86 26.32 11.26
CA ALA A 140 -1.73 27.22 10.51
C ALA A 140 -0.98 28.47 10.03
N ALA A 141 -0.11 29.03 10.86
CA ALA A 141 0.75 30.15 10.49
C ALA A 141 1.77 29.77 9.39
N ALA A 142 2.39 28.59 9.49
CA ALA A 142 3.30 28.08 8.47
C ALA A 142 2.59 27.84 7.12
N ALA A 143 1.41 27.20 7.14
CA ALA A 143 0.62 26.97 5.94
C ALA A 143 0.11 28.27 5.28
N ALA A 144 -0.18 29.30 6.09
CA ALA A 144 -0.54 30.63 5.58
C ALA A 144 0.65 31.35 4.95
N ALA A 145 1.86 31.19 5.51
CA ALA A 145 3.08 31.74 4.93
C ALA A 145 3.46 31.07 3.60
N ASP A 146 3.33 29.74 3.50
CA ASP A 146 3.59 29.00 2.25
C ASP A 146 2.61 29.36 1.13
N LYS A 147 1.32 29.56 1.45
CA LYS A 147 0.32 30.07 0.49
C LYS A 147 0.63 31.49 0.02
N LYS A 148 1.24 32.33 0.86
CA LYS A 148 1.60 33.70 0.51
C LYS A 148 2.84 33.75 -0.39
N ARG A 149 3.81 32.87 -0.17
CA ARG A 149 5.01 32.73 -1.04
C ARG A 149 4.66 32.21 -2.44
N LEU A 150 3.64 31.36 -2.58
CA LEU A 150 3.18 30.87 -3.88
C LEU A 150 2.38 31.91 -4.71
N ALA A 151 2.01 33.05 -4.11
CA ALA A 151 1.20 34.09 -4.75
C ALA A 151 2.01 35.32 -5.21
N GLU A 152 3.34 35.31 -5.04
CA GLU A 152 4.23 36.47 -5.27
C GLU A 152 5.33 36.17 -6.32
N GLU A 153 4.99 35.46 -7.41
CA GLU A 153 5.82 35.46 -8.63
C GLU A 153 5.39 36.60 -9.56
N PRO A 154 6.33 37.41 -10.11
CA PRO A 154 6.02 38.56 -10.94
C PRO A 154 5.61 38.09 -12.35
N THR A 155 4.43 38.49 -12.80
CA THR A 155 4.01 38.38 -14.20
C THR A 155 4.93 39.21 -15.10
N PRO A 156 5.58 38.64 -16.14
CA PRO A 156 6.23 39.46 -17.16
C PRO A 156 5.17 40.00 -18.12
N GLU A 157 5.23 41.32 -18.33
CA GLU A 157 4.50 42.06 -19.36
C GLU A 157 4.88 41.60 -20.78
N VAL A 158 3.89 41.34 -21.64
CA VAL A 158 3.96 41.64 -23.08
C VAL A 158 2.58 42.14 -23.56
N ARG A 159 2.59 43.28 -24.25
CA ARG A 159 1.45 44.04 -24.83
C ARG A 159 1.27 43.68 -26.34
N PRO A 160 0.23 44.17 -27.05
CA PRO A 160 -0.82 43.34 -27.67
C PRO A 160 -0.82 43.33 -29.22
N GLU A 161 -1.49 42.36 -29.85
CA GLU A 161 -2.17 42.55 -31.15
C GLU A 161 -3.52 41.80 -31.20
N GLU A 162 -4.51 42.47 -31.82
CA GLU A 162 -5.90 42.09 -32.03
C GLU A 162 -6.01 40.90 -33.04
N VAL A 163 -7.06 40.06 -33.06
CA VAL A 163 -8.37 40.34 -33.71
C VAL A 163 -9.44 39.34 -33.24
N GLY A 164 -10.59 39.91 -32.83
CA GLY A 164 -11.98 39.44 -32.96
C GLY A 164 -12.36 37.96 -32.88
N ASN A 165 -13.25 37.60 -31.94
CA ASN A 165 -14.71 37.62 -32.16
C ASN A 165 -15.49 37.29 -30.86
N LYS A 166 -16.69 37.87 -30.70
CA LYS A 166 -17.49 37.83 -29.45
C LYS A 166 -18.58 36.73 -29.43
N LEU A 167 -18.86 36.28 -28.18
CA LEU A 167 -20.13 35.76 -27.58
C LEU A 167 -20.47 34.24 -27.66
N PRO A 168 -21.28 33.67 -26.74
CA PRO A 168 -21.62 34.10 -25.36
C PRO A 168 -21.52 32.98 -24.27
N LYS A 169 -21.60 33.43 -23.01
CA LYS A 169 -21.69 32.67 -21.74
C LYS A 169 -22.80 31.61 -21.73
N ARG A 170 -22.47 30.39 -21.30
CA ARG A 170 -23.42 29.34 -20.88
C ARG A 170 -23.86 29.56 -19.41
N GLN A 171 -25.17 29.64 -19.18
CA GLN A 171 -25.78 29.73 -17.85
C GLN A 171 -25.79 28.37 -17.12
N LYS A 172 -25.56 28.43 -15.81
CA LYS A 172 -25.65 27.32 -14.85
C LYS A 172 -27.09 26.79 -14.74
N ARG A 173 -27.26 25.46 -14.75
CA ARG A 173 -28.48 24.81 -14.25
C ARG A 173 -28.31 24.57 -12.75
N ASP A 174 -29.10 25.28 -11.95
CA ASP A 174 -29.29 25.03 -10.53
C ASP A 174 -30.58 24.21 -10.36
N GLY A 175 -30.45 23.01 -9.81
CA GLY A 175 -31.54 22.05 -9.63
C GLY A 175 -32.17 22.20 -8.25
N SER A 176 -33.11 23.12 -8.11
CA SER A 176 -33.88 23.31 -6.88
C SER A 176 -34.93 22.22 -6.67
N LYS A 177 -34.86 21.60 -5.48
CA LYS A 177 -35.88 20.86 -4.74
C LYS A 177 -37.33 21.23 -5.08
N LYS A 178 -38.20 20.23 -5.23
CA LYS A 178 -39.65 20.39 -5.07
C LYS A 178 -40.17 19.35 -4.07
N LYS A 179 -40.54 19.85 -2.89
CA LYS A 179 -41.49 19.21 -1.95
C LYS A 179 -42.90 19.41 -2.51
N LYS A 180 -43.67 18.34 -2.59
CA LYS A 180 -45.04 18.27 -2.09
C LYS A 180 -45.43 16.80 -1.97
#